data_AF-A0AA43KR89-F1
#
_entry.id   AF-A0AA43KR89-F1
#
_cell.length_a   1.000
_cell.length_b   1.000
_cell.length_c   1.000
_cell.angle_alpha   90.00
_cell.angle_beta   90.00
_cell.angle_gamma   90.00
#
_symmetry.space_group_name_H-M   'P 1'
#
loop_
_entity.id
_entity.type
_entity.pdbx_description
1 polymer ?
#
loop_
_entity_poly.entity_id
_entity_poly.type
_entity_poly.pdbx_seq_one_letter_code
_entity_poly.pdbx_strand_id
1 'polypeptide(L)'
;MLFLLAACQSDPALRSTRIGPAYYQLVADRCHVMDRAQLEQDLQVLAERACPGRAGALQNLQSRPSRQGSLFGECLRRGALQAEVRCLP
;
A
#
# COMPACT_ATOMS: atom_id res chain seq x y z
N MET A 1 8.84 30.81 -16.25
CA MET A 1 8.99 30.17 -14.93
C MET A 1 7.87 29.15 -14.78
N LEU A 2 8.17 27.87 -15.04
CA LEU A 2 7.20 26.78 -14.94
C LEU A 2 7.13 26.39 -13.46
N PHE A 3 6.04 26.78 -12.77
CA PHE A 3 5.73 26.24 -11.44
C PHE A 3 5.45 24.75 -11.62
N LEU A 4 6.46 23.92 -11.34
CA LEU A 4 6.30 22.48 -11.17
C LEU A 4 5.46 22.29 -9.91
N LEU A 5 4.13 22.32 -10.10
CA LEU A 5 3.15 21.76 -9.19
C LEU A 5 3.43 20.26 -9.13
N ALA A 6 4.45 19.86 -8.37
CA ALA A 6 4.62 18.49 -7.94
C ALA A 6 3.38 18.17 -7.09
N ALA A 7 2.40 17.56 -7.74
CA ALA A 7 1.19 17.09 -7.11
C ALA A 7 1.57 16.06 -6.03
N CYS A 8 1.75 16.50 -4.79
CA CYS A 8 1.62 15.63 -3.63
C CYS A 8 0.13 15.34 -3.42
N GLN A 9 -0.48 14.62 -4.36
CA GLN A 9 -1.90 14.25 -4.30
C GLN A 9 -2.09 12.79 -4.76
N SER A 10 -1.35 11.87 -4.15
CA SER A 10 -1.50 10.43 -4.41
C SER A 10 -1.46 9.63 -3.12
N ASP A 11 -2.05 10.17 -2.05
CA ASP A 11 -2.43 9.39 -0.87
C ASP A 11 -3.78 8.72 -1.17
N PRO A 12 -3.92 7.39 -1.11
CA PRO A 12 -2.88 6.39 -0.79
C PRO A 12 -2.01 5.94 -1.98
N ALA A 13 -0.73 5.67 -1.72
CA ALA A 13 0.18 5.03 -2.67
C ALA A 13 0.07 3.51 -2.54
N LEU A 14 -0.74 2.91 -3.42
CA LEU A 14 -0.97 1.47 -3.47
C LEU A 14 -0.08 0.80 -4.52
N ARG A 15 0.61 -0.27 -4.16
CA ARG A 15 1.48 -1.03 -5.07
C ARG A 15 1.25 -2.53 -4.93
N SER A 16 1.03 -3.20 -6.05
CA SER A 16 1.05 -4.67 -6.13
C SER A 16 2.24 -5.12 -6.97
N THR A 17 2.90 -6.19 -6.54
CA THR A 17 4.05 -6.78 -7.24
C THR A 17 3.88 -8.29 -7.24
N ARG A 18 3.84 -8.92 -8.41
CA ARG A 18 3.75 -10.37 -8.51
C ARG A 18 5.09 -10.99 -8.07
N ILE A 19 5.06 -11.82 -7.03
CA ILE A 19 6.23 -12.54 -6.49
C ILE A 19 6.19 -14.05 -6.81
N GLY A 20 5.06 -14.55 -7.32
CA GLY A 20 4.89 -15.93 -7.76
C GLY A 20 3.66 -16.11 -8.66
N PRO A 21 3.40 -17.31 -9.18
CA PRO A 21 2.32 -17.57 -10.14
C PRO A 21 0.93 -17.19 -9.61
N ALA A 22 0.71 -17.35 -8.30
CA ALA A 22 -0.50 -16.93 -7.61
C ALA A 22 -0.21 -16.05 -6.37
N TYR A 23 1.02 -15.54 -6.24
CA TYR A 23 1.44 -14.78 -5.06
C TYR A 23 1.78 -13.35 -5.44
N TYR A 24 1.21 -12.41 -4.69
CA TYR A 24 1.39 -10.99 -4.89
C TYR A 24 1.81 -10.35 -3.58
N GLN A 25 2.86 -9.56 -3.63
CA GLN A 25 3.22 -8.65 -2.57
C GLN A 25 2.46 -7.35 -2.76
N LEU A 26 1.80 -6.90 -1.71
CA LEU A 26 0.98 -5.70 -1.65
C LEU A 26 1.61 -4.73 -0.67
N VAL A 27 1.65 -3.45 -1.04
CA VAL A 27 2.12 -2.37 -0.18
C VAL A 27 1.11 -1.24 -0.26
N ALA A 28 0.56 -0.87 0.90
CA ALA A 28 -0.24 0.32 1.08
C ALA A 28 0.62 1.32 1.84
N ASP A 29 0.85 2.49 1.26
CA ASP A 29 1.58 3.58 1.90
C ASP A 29 0.68 4.81 1.95
N ARG A 30 0.58 5.43 3.13
CA ARG A 30 -0.15 6.67 3.38
C ARG A 30 0.74 7.67 4.13
N CYS A 31 0.67 8.94 3.76
CA CYS A 31 1.41 10.00 4.45
C CYS A 31 0.72 10.47 5.74
N HIS A 32 -0.62 10.40 5.81
CA HIS A 32 -1.33 10.72 7.04
C HIS A 32 -1.35 9.48 7.95
N VAL A 33 -0.93 9.64 9.22
CA VAL A 33 -1.03 8.57 10.22
C VAL A 33 -2.49 8.11 10.29
N MET A 34 -2.72 6.90 9.82
CA MET A 34 -4.00 6.22 9.87
C MET A 34 -3.82 4.95 10.69
N ASP A 35 -4.88 4.59 11.38
CA ASP A 35 -4.99 3.36 12.14
C ASP A 35 -4.61 2.16 11.25
N ARG A 36 -3.94 1.17 11.83
CA ARG A 36 -3.47 -0.02 11.09
C ARG A 36 -4.62 -0.69 10.32
N ALA A 37 -5.83 -0.67 10.88
CA ALA A 37 -7.03 -1.20 10.25
C ALA A 37 -7.33 -0.58 8.88
N GLN A 38 -7.04 0.71 8.70
CA GLN A 38 -7.25 1.40 7.43
C GLN A 38 -6.28 0.91 6.35
N LEU A 39 -5.01 0.74 6.71
CA LEU A 39 -3.99 0.20 5.82
C LEU A 39 -4.28 -1.27 5.46
N GLU A 40 -4.79 -2.05 6.39
CA GLU A 40 -5.23 -3.43 6.14
C GLU A 40 -6.41 -3.47 5.16
N GLN A 41 -7.36 -2.54 5.29
CA GLN A 41 -8.48 -2.41 4.35
C GLN A 41 -8.03 -1.99 2.95
N ASP A 42 -7.08 -1.06 2.83
CA ASP A 42 -6.47 -0.69 1.54
C ASP A 42 -5.77 -1.89 0.88
N LEU A 43 -5.03 -2.67 1.66
CA LEU A 43 -4.38 -3.89 1.17
C LEU A 43 -5.40 -4.92 0.68
N GLN A 44 -6.54 -5.06 1.37
CA GLN A 44 -7.58 -5.99 0.97
C GLN A 44 -8.25 -5.56 -0.34
N VAL A 45 -8.61 -4.28 -0.46
CA VAL A 45 -9.15 -3.72 -1.72
C VAL A 45 -8.14 -3.85 -2.86
N LEU A 46 -6.86 -3.62 -2.58
CA LEU A 46 -5.79 -3.79 -3.56
C LEU A 46 -5.63 -5.26 -3.97
N ALA A 47 -5.76 -6.20 -3.04
CA ALA A 47 -5.71 -7.63 -3.31
C ALA A 47 -6.83 -8.04 -4.26
N GLU A 48 -8.06 -7.60 -4.01
CA GLU A 48 -9.22 -7.88 -4.86
C GLU A 48 -9.07 -7.30 -6.27
N ARG A 49 -8.41 -6.15 -6.41
CA ARG A 49 -8.11 -5.55 -7.72
C ARG A 49 -6.94 -6.22 -8.44
N ALA A 50 -5.94 -6.70 -7.69
CA ALA A 50 -4.73 -7.30 -8.26
C ALA A 50 -4.92 -8.77 -8.65
N CYS A 51 -5.81 -9.49 -7.96
CA CYS A 51 -6.14 -10.86 -8.26
C CYS A 51 -7.23 -10.93 -9.36
N PRO A 52 -7.00 -11.68 -10.46
CA PRO A 52 -8.01 -11.83 -11.52
C PRO A 52 -9.24 -12.68 -11.11
N GLY A 53 -9.16 -13.34 -9.95
CA GLY A 53 -10.25 -14.13 -9.36
C GLY A 53 -10.57 -13.63 -7.96
N ARG A 54 -10.39 -14.49 -6.96
CA ARG A 54 -10.60 -14.12 -5.54
C ARG A 54 -9.27 -13.84 -4.85
N ALA A 55 -9.20 -12.73 -4.12
CA ALA A 55 -8.11 -12.49 -3.18
C ALA A 55 -8.21 -13.49 -2.02
N GLY A 56 -7.12 -14.22 -1.75
CA GLY A 56 -7.00 -14.99 -0.52
C GLY A 56 -6.80 -14.09 0.71
N ALA A 57 -6.58 -14.70 1.86
CA ALA A 57 -6.24 -13.95 3.07
C ALA A 57 -4.91 -13.20 2.92
N LEU A 58 -4.84 -11.99 3.48
CA LEU A 58 -3.59 -11.26 3.64
C LEU A 58 -2.68 -12.02 4.63
N GLN A 59 -1.46 -12.29 4.19
CA GLN A 59 -0.42 -12.99 4.92
C GLN A 59 0.77 -12.05 5.12
N ASN A 60 1.64 -12.37 6.09
CA ASN A 60 2.90 -11.66 6.30
C ASN A 60 2.76 -10.13 6.41
N LEU A 61 1.79 -9.69 7.22
CA LEU A 61 1.53 -8.28 7.50
C LEU A 61 2.71 -7.64 8.24
N GLN A 62 3.41 -6.73 7.59
CA GLN A 62 4.58 -6.04 8.14
C GLN A 62 4.41 -4.53 8.03
N SER A 63 4.48 -3.84 9.18
CA SER A 63 4.52 -2.39 9.22
C SER A 63 5.89 -1.89 8.77
N ARG A 64 5.91 -0.92 7.85
CA ARG A 64 7.12 -0.33 7.30
C ARG A 64 7.09 1.19 7.43
N PRO A 65 8.27 1.84 7.46
CA PRO A 65 8.32 3.28 7.34
C PRO A 65 7.76 3.71 5.98
N SER A 66 6.91 4.73 6.00
CA SER A 66 6.39 5.35 4.79
C SER A 66 7.52 5.87 3.92
N ARG A 67 7.41 5.69 2.61
CA ARG A 67 8.34 6.27 1.62
C ARG A 67 7.75 7.51 0.96
N GLN A 68 6.48 7.82 1.21
CA GLN A 68 5.91 9.11 0.86
C GLN A 68 6.57 10.14 1.77
N GLY A 69 7.49 10.92 1.19
CA GLY A 69 8.18 11.98 1.90
C GLY A 69 7.17 13.04 2.34
N SER A 70 7.27 13.48 3.59
CA SER A 70 6.56 14.69 4.00
C SER A 70 7.39 15.89 3.58
N LEU A 71 6.75 16.85 2.89
CA LEU A 71 7.31 18.17 2.66
C LEU A 71 7.65 18.92 3.97
N PHE A 72 7.12 18.47 5.12
CA PHE A 72 7.31 19.08 6.44
C PHE A 72 7.68 18.08 7.56
N GLY A 73 8.12 16.86 7.23
CA GLY A 73 8.58 15.87 8.22
C GLY A 73 7.48 15.09 8.98
N GLU A 74 6.20 15.25 8.62
CA GLU A 74 5.04 14.71 9.36
C GLU A 74 4.58 13.30 8.96
N CYS A 75 5.07 12.68 7.87
CA CYS A 75 4.74 11.26 7.57
C CYS A 75 5.53 10.36 8.56
N LEU A 76 5.11 10.37 9.83
CA LEU A 76 5.79 9.78 10.96
C LEU A 76 5.82 8.24 10.85
N ARG A 77 7.01 7.70 10.58
CA ARG A 77 7.59 6.37 10.88
C ARG A 77 6.80 5.05 10.63
N ARG A 78 5.47 5.03 10.47
CA ARG A 78 4.64 3.81 10.33
C ARG A 78 3.45 4.00 9.36
N GLY A 79 3.62 4.82 8.33
CA GLY A 79 2.57 5.07 7.33
C GLY A 79 2.41 3.99 6.26
N ALA A 80 3.27 2.97 6.23
CA ALA A 80 3.18 1.89 5.26
C ALA A 80 2.91 0.53 5.89
N LEU A 81 2.09 -0.27 5.23
CA LEU A 81 1.83 -1.66 5.55
C LEU A 81 2.08 -2.51 4.31
N GLN A 82 2.87 -3.57 4.49
CA GLN A 82 3.13 -4.58 3.50
C GLN A 82 2.38 -5.85 3.88
N ALA A 83 1.80 -6.53 2.89
CA ALA A 83 1.28 -7.88 3.03
C ALA A 83 1.58 -8.69 1.78
N GLU A 84 1.36 -9.98 1.87
CA GLU A 84 1.38 -10.91 0.76
C GLU A 84 0.00 -11.52 0.62
N VAL A 85 -0.49 -11.66 -0.59
CA VAL A 85 -1.74 -12.35 -0.87
C VAL A 85 -1.49 -13.49 -1.84
N ARG A 86 -2.20 -14.58 -1.61
CA ARG A 86 -2.32 -15.65 -2.60
C ARG A 86 -3.65 -15.50 -3.32
N CYS A 87 -3.62 -15.29 -4.63
CA CYS A 87 -4.83 -15.32 -5.44
C CYS A 87 -5.34 -16.75 -5.53
N LEU A 88 -6.65 -16.91 -5.33
CA LEU A 88 -7.33 -18.18 -5.51
C LEU A 88 -7.87 -18.24 -6.96
N PRO A 89 -7.88 -19.45 -7.57
CA PRO A 89 -8.49 -19.66 -8.88
C PRO A 89 -10.00 -19.36 -8.86
#